data_AF-A0A7G9SJ72-F1
#
_entry.id   AF-A0A7G9SJ72-F1
#
_cell.length_a   1.000
_cell.length_b   1.000
_cell.length_c   1.000
_cell.angle_alpha   90.00
_cell.angle_beta   90.00
_cell.angle_gamma   90.00
#
_symmetry.space_group_name_H-M   'P 1'
#
loop_
_entity.id
_entity.type
_entity.pdbx_description
1 polymer ?
#
loop_
_entity_poly.entity_id
_entity_poly.type
_entity_poly.pdbx_seq_one_letter_code
_entity_poly.pdbx_strand_id
1 'polypeptide(L)'
;MDINQMLQQTGAVDAISRELGVDNSTAQAGAAALLPSILSSFKNPVAAATPAPTTGSAFPNLEGLGGLFGTIGGLGGGGLLDNVTSDQATEVDKGNQILGQLFGSKDGSRAVAASAAAQSGVEPSLLKKMLPILAMVAAGYVMKQASQGGGGLGGALGGILGGQKSPSGDDSPAPNTRPGGDILSDLIGAAGKYLAR
;
A
#
# COMPACT_ATOMS: atom_id res chain seq x y z
N MET A 1 -22.12 -5.41 -0.54
CA MET A 1 -21.07 -6.38 -0.18
C MET A 1 -21.08 -6.54 1.32
N ASP A 2 -21.33 -7.75 1.81
CA ASP A 2 -21.28 -8.05 3.24
C ASP A 2 -19.83 -8.11 3.72
N ILE A 3 -19.54 -7.39 4.80
CA ILE A 3 -18.22 -7.39 5.46
C ILE A 3 -17.81 -8.80 5.85
N ASN A 4 -18.77 -9.62 6.31
CA ASN A 4 -18.52 -11.01 6.68
C ASN A 4 -18.07 -11.85 5.49
N GLN A 5 -18.67 -11.64 4.32
CA GLN A 5 -18.31 -12.38 3.11
C GLN A 5 -16.92 -11.94 2.60
N MET A 6 -16.58 -10.66 2.68
CA MET A 6 -15.24 -10.15 2.36
C MET A 6 -14.18 -10.75 3.29
N LEU A 7 -14.45 -10.81 4.59
CA LEU A 7 -13.55 -11.38 5.58
C LEU A 7 -13.28 -12.87 5.37
N GLN A 8 -14.32 -13.63 5.00
CA GLN A 8 -14.20 -15.04 4.66
C GLN A 8 -13.45 -15.23 3.34
N GLN A 9 -13.72 -14.41 2.33
CA GLN A 9 -13.03 -14.47 1.03
C GLN A 9 -11.55 -14.10 1.12
N THR A 10 -11.18 -13.23 2.06
CA THR A 10 -9.80 -12.81 2.29
C THR A 10 -9.03 -13.74 3.23
N GLY A 11 -9.68 -14.73 3.85
CA GLY A 11 -9.06 -15.62 4.85
C GLY A 11 -8.65 -14.91 6.14
N ALA A 12 -9.11 -13.67 6.35
CA ALA A 12 -8.69 -12.85 7.47
C ALA A 12 -9.22 -13.36 8.82
N VAL A 13 -10.42 -13.96 8.82
CA VAL A 13 -10.98 -14.58 10.05
C VAL A 13 -10.12 -15.77 10.47
N ASP A 14 -9.72 -16.63 9.52
CA ASP A 14 -8.87 -17.77 9.77
C ASP A 14 -7.48 -17.36 10.28
N ALA A 15 -6.85 -16.36 9.66
CA ALA A 15 -5.56 -15.82 10.10
C ALA A 15 -5.65 -15.31 11.55
N ILE A 16 -6.67 -14.52 11.87
CA ILE A 16 -6.87 -13.98 13.22
C ILE A 16 -7.16 -15.07 14.24
N SER A 17 -8.00 -16.05 13.87
CA SER A 17 -8.33 -17.20 14.73
C SER A 17 -7.06 -17.98 15.09
N ARG A 18 -6.17 -18.23 14.12
CA ARG A 18 -4.90 -18.93 14.32
C ARG A 18 -3.91 -18.11 15.15
N GLU A 19 -3.74 -16.83 14.83
CA GLU A 19 -2.73 -15.98 15.45
C GLU A 19 -3.06 -15.64 16.91
N LEU A 20 -4.35 -15.51 17.22
CA LEU A 20 -4.81 -15.13 18.56
C LEU A 20 -5.33 -16.32 19.37
N GLY A 21 -5.48 -17.49 18.76
CA GLY A 21 -6.03 -18.68 19.41
C GLY A 21 -7.49 -18.51 19.83
N VAL A 22 -8.30 -17.84 19.00
CA VAL A 22 -9.71 -17.53 19.29
C VAL A 22 -10.65 -18.18 18.29
N ASP A 23 -11.92 -18.36 18.67
CA ASP A 23 -12.93 -18.93 17.79
C ASP A 23 -13.22 -18.01 16.60
N ASN A 24 -13.60 -18.61 15.47
CA ASN A 24 -14.01 -17.86 14.27
C ASN A 24 -15.13 -16.85 14.56
N SER A 25 -16.06 -17.17 15.46
CA SER A 25 -17.14 -16.24 15.87
C SER A 25 -16.59 -14.99 16.58
N THR A 26 -15.59 -15.17 17.45
CA THR A 26 -14.95 -14.07 18.19
C THR A 26 -14.12 -13.20 17.24
N ALA A 27 -13.37 -13.84 16.34
CA ALA A 27 -12.60 -13.15 15.30
C ALA A 27 -13.52 -12.35 14.37
N GLN A 28 -14.64 -12.92 13.96
CA GLN A 28 -15.63 -12.27 13.11
C GLN A 28 -16.30 -11.10 13.83
N ALA A 29 -16.71 -11.25 15.10
CA ALA A 29 -17.31 -10.18 15.89
C ALA A 29 -16.36 -8.99 16.06
N GLY A 30 -15.09 -9.25 16.40
CA GLY A 30 -14.10 -8.19 16.54
C GLY A 30 -13.76 -7.53 15.20
N ALA A 31 -13.62 -8.30 14.13
CA ALA A 31 -13.38 -7.75 12.80
C ALA A 31 -14.56 -6.91 12.30
N ALA A 32 -15.80 -7.36 12.50
CA ALA A 32 -17.00 -6.62 12.13
C ALA A 32 -17.14 -5.29 12.90
N ALA A 33 -16.66 -5.22 14.14
CA ALA A 33 -16.68 -3.98 14.93
C ALA A 33 -15.52 -3.03 14.57
N LEU A 34 -14.35 -3.56 14.20
CA LEU A 34 -13.16 -2.76 13.89
C LEU A 34 -13.12 -2.25 12.44
N LEU A 35 -13.58 -3.06 11.49
CA LEU A 35 -13.52 -2.74 10.07
C LEU A 35 -14.21 -1.42 9.71
N PRO A 36 -15.42 -1.09 10.20
CA PRO A 36 -16.06 0.17 9.86
C PRO A 36 -15.20 1.38 10.21
N SER A 37 -14.51 1.35 11.36
CA SER A 37 -13.59 2.40 11.78
C SER A 37 -12.34 2.44 10.91
N ILE A 38 -11.73 1.29 10.60
CA ILE A 38 -10.56 1.20 9.71
C ILE A 38 -10.91 1.72 8.31
N LEU A 39 -12.00 1.25 7.70
CA LEU A 39 -12.47 1.71 6.39
C LEU A 39 -12.83 3.20 6.39
N SER A 40 -13.42 3.71 7.47
CA SER A 40 -13.70 5.14 7.62
C SER A 40 -12.42 5.97 7.64
N SER A 41 -11.39 5.50 8.36
CA SER A 41 -10.07 6.14 8.38
C SER A 41 -9.32 6.05 7.05
N PHE A 42 -9.50 4.98 6.26
CA PHE A 42 -8.99 4.95 4.90
C PHE A 42 -9.70 5.99 4.01
N LYS A 43 -11.01 6.20 4.16
CA LYS A 43 -11.74 7.22 3.39
C LYS A 43 -11.33 8.65 3.78
N ASN A 44 -10.94 8.86 5.03
CA ASN A 44 -10.50 10.14 5.57
C ASN A 44 -9.23 9.95 6.42
N PRO A 45 -8.05 9.83 5.80
CA PRO A 45 -6.80 9.62 6.54
C PRO A 45 -6.48 10.83 7.40
N VAL A 46 -6.46 10.65 8.72
CA VAL A 46 -6.28 11.72 9.70
C VAL A 46 -4.80 12.13 9.84
N ALA A 47 -3.87 11.18 9.65
CA ALA A 47 -2.42 11.43 9.79
C ALA A 47 -1.76 11.98 8.53
N ALA A 48 -2.39 11.87 7.36
CA ALA A 48 -1.83 12.37 6.11
C ALA A 48 -1.80 13.92 6.04
N ALA A 49 -2.28 14.59 7.10
CA ALA A 49 -2.15 16.01 7.32
C ALA A 49 -0.77 16.37 7.90
N THR A 50 0.32 16.20 7.14
CA THR A 50 1.57 16.98 7.26
C THR A 50 2.35 16.90 5.94
N PRO A 51 3.04 17.97 5.50
CA PRO A 51 2.56 18.71 4.33
C PRO A 51 3.62 18.82 3.22
N ALA A 52 3.15 18.80 1.98
CA ALA A 52 3.49 19.86 1.05
C ALA A 52 2.17 20.21 0.33
N PRO A 53 1.56 21.38 0.57
CA PRO A 53 0.50 21.84 -0.31
C PRO A 53 1.15 22.00 -1.68
N THR A 54 0.90 21.08 -2.60
CA THR A 54 0.97 21.47 -4.01
C THR A 54 -0.26 22.36 -4.20
N THR A 55 -0.01 23.67 -4.18
CA THR A 55 -1.03 24.70 -4.33
C THR A 55 -1.71 24.49 -5.70
N GLY A 56 -2.78 23.69 -5.74
CA GLY A 56 -3.43 23.29 -7.00
C GLY A 56 -4.20 21.97 -7.00
N SER A 57 -4.11 21.12 -5.98
CA SER A 57 -4.84 19.84 -5.97
C SER A 57 -6.35 20.05 -5.82
N ALA A 58 -7.12 19.81 -6.88
CA ALA A 58 -8.59 19.85 -6.88
C ALA A 58 -9.24 18.81 -5.94
N PHE A 59 -8.45 17.89 -5.38
CA PHE A 59 -8.89 16.78 -4.54
C PHE A 59 -7.96 16.59 -3.32
N PRO A 60 -8.09 17.40 -2.25
CA PRO A 60 -7.22 17.32 -1.07
C PRO A 60 -7.26 15.93 -0.37
N ASN A 61 -8.39 15.24 -0.44
CA ASN A 61 -8.54 13.90 0.14
C ASN A 61 -7.78 12.83 -0.64
N LEU A 62 -7.52 13.06 -1.93
CA LEU A 62 -6.79 12.12 -2.78
C LEU A 62 -5.28 12.20 -2.53
N GLU A 63 -4.75 13.37 -2.16
CA GLU A 63 -3.32 13.56 -1.84
C GLU A 63 -2.94 12.84 -0.54
N GLY A 64 -3.78 12.98 0.50
CA GLY A 64 -3.57 12.26 1.77
C GLY A 64 -3.70 10.74 1.61
N LEU A 65 -4.62 10.29 0.76
CA LEU A 65 -4.72 8.89 0.35
C LEU A 65 -3.50 8.44 -0.46
N GLY A 66 -3.00 9.25 -1.38
CA GLY A 66 -1.81 8.96 -2.18
C GLY A 66 -0.56 8.77 -1.32
N GLY A 67 -0.35 9.62 -0.31
CA GLY A 67 0.73 9.46 0.66
C GLY A 67 0.60 8.16 1.48
N LEU A 68 -0.62 7.85 1.94
CA LEU A 68 -0.90 6.59 2.63
C LEU A 68 -0.64 5.37 1.73
N PHE A 69 -1.12 5.38 0.49
CA PHE A 69 -0.88 4.29 -0.48
C PHE A 69 0.60 4.14 -0.82
N GLY A 70 1.35 5.23 -0.93
CA GLY A 70 2.81 5.20 -1.11
C GLY A 70 3.50 4.54 0.08
N THR A 71 3.10 4.92 1.30
CA THR A 71 3.65 4.35 2.55
C THR A 71 3.35 2.87 2.65
N ILE A 72 2.09 2.47 2.44
CA ILE A 72 1.65 1.06 2.44
C ILE A 72 2.36 0.27 1.34
N GLY A 73 2.50 0.86 0.15
CA GLY A 73 3.26 0.29 -0.96
C GLY A 73 4.71 -0.02 -0.58
N GLY A 74 5.37 0.91 0.11
CA GLY A 74 6.72 0.71 0.64
C GLY A 74 6.83 -0.36 1.73
N LEU A 75 5.77 -0.58 2.51
CA LEU A 75 5.73 -1.61 3.57
C LEU A 75 5.44 -3.03 3.06
N GLY A 76 4.99 -3.18 1.81
CA GLY A 76 4.66 -4.48 1.22
C GLY A 76 3.41 -4.48 0.33
N GLY A 77 2.66 -3.38 0.27
CA GLY A 77 1.54 -3.19 -0.64
C GLY A 77 0.52 -4.33 -0.60
N GLY A 78 0.20 -4.89 -1.78
CA GLY A 78 -0.71 -6.04 -1.89
C GLY A 78 -0.20 -7.33 -1.23
N GLY A 79 1.11 -7.43 -0.95
CA GLY A 79 1.72 -8.54 -0.23
C GLY A 79 1.50 -8.50 1.28
N LEU A 80 0.97 -7.40 1.84
CA LEU A 80 0.61 -7.34 3.27
C LEU A 80 -0.51 -8.32 3.63
N LEU A 81 -1.48 -8.49 2.72
CA LEU A 81 -2.52 -9.50 2.88
C LEU A 81 -1.92 -10.90 2.88
N ASP A 82 -0.99 -11.17 1.95
CA ASP A 82 -0.29 -12.44 1.83
C ASP A 82 0.50 -12.77 3.11
N ASN A 83 1.22 -11.79 3.66
CA ASN A 83 1.96 -11.93 4.92
C ASN A 83 1.05 -12.34 6.09
N VAL A 84 -0.15 -11.75 6.20
CA VAL A 84 -1.10 -12.09 7.27
C VAL A 84 -1.74 -13.46 7.05
N THR A 85 -2.02 -13.82 5.80
CA THR A 85 -2.63 -15.12 5.47
C THR A 85 -1.62 -16.26 5.40
N SER A 86 -0.33 -15.94 5.36
CA SER A 86 0.76 -16.90 5.35
C SER A 86 0.96 -17.54 6.72
N ASP A 87 1.61 -18.70 6.77
CA ASP A 87 2.00 -19.35 8.03
C ASP A 87 3.14 -18.63 8.77
N GLN A 88 3.57 -17.44 8.30
CA GLN A 88 4.59 -16.63 8.97
C GLN A 88 3.96 -15.77 10.07
N ALA A 89 4.76 -15.46 11.09
CA ALA A 89 4.33 -14.54 12.14
C ALA A 89 3.96 -13.19 11.52
N THR A 90 2.76 -12.69 11.81
CA THR A 90 2.30 -11.43 11.27
C THR A 90 3.20 -10.30 11.78
N GLU A 91 3.74 -9.48 10.88
CA GLU A 91 4.59 -8.35 11.26
C GLU A 91 3.75 -7.21 11.88
N VAL A 92 3.46 -7.36 13.16
CA VAL A 92 2.63 -6.44 13.96
C VAL A 92 3.15 -5.00 13.86
N ASP A 93 4.47 -4.81 13.70
CA ASP A 93 5.08 -3.49 13.51
C ASP A 93 4.62 -2.78 12.24
N LYS A 94 4.49 -3.49 11.11
CA LYS A 94 3.93 -2.93 9.87
C LYS A 94 2.48 -2.51 10.07
N GLY A 95 1.68 -3.37 10.71
CA GLY A 95 0.31 -3.04 11.09
C GLY A 95 0.24 -1.79 11.97
N ASN A 96 1.10 -1.68 12.97
CA ASN A 96 1.18 -0.51 13.86
C ASN A 96 1.56 0.78 13.13
N GLN A 97 2.42 0.71 12.12
CA GLN A 97 2.76 1.86 11.28
C GLN A 97 1.57 2.33 10.44
N ILE A 98 0.88 1.39 9.79
CA ILE A 98 -0.34 1.68 9.01
C ILE A 98 -1.40 2.32 9.92
N LEU A 99 -1.60 1.77 11.11
CA LEU A 99 -2.53 2.31 12.11
C LEU A 99 -2.17 3.73 12.55
N GLY A 100 -0.87 4.02 12.74
CA GLY A 100 -0.39 5.37 13.00
C GLY A 100 -0.76 6.36 11.88
N GLN A 101 -0.67 5.92 10.63
CA GLN A 101 -1.03 6.73 9.46
C GLN A 101 -2.55 6.89 9.28
N LEU A 102 -3.34 5.88 9.66
CA LEU A 102 -4.80 5.92 9.57
C LEU A 102 -5.44 6.77 10.65
N PHE A 103 -5.01 6.57 11.90
CA PHE A 103 -5.64 7.16 13.07
C PHE A 103 -4.90 8.39 13.60
N GLY A 104 -3.76 8.77 13.01
CA GLY A 104 -2.94 9.90 13.46
C GLY A 104 -2.03 9.57 14.65
N SER A 105 -2.49 8.68 15.54
CA SER A 105 -1.75 8.32 16.74
C SER A 105 -2.09 6.90 17.23
N LYS A 106 -1.21 6.37 18.08
CA LYS A 106 -1.47 5.13 18.83
C LYS A 106 -2.70 5.25 19.73
N ASP A 107 -3.00 6.45 20.23
CA ASP A 107 -4.17 6.67 21.09
C ASP A 107 -5.47 6.64 20.28
N GLY A 108 -5.49 7.17 19.05
CA GLY A 108 -6.63 6.99 18.14
C GLY A 108 -6.90 5.51 17.84
N SER A 109 -5.84 4.75 17.60
CA SER A 109 -5.93 3.30 17.39
C SER A 109 -6.48 2.55 18.63
N ARG A 110 -6.05 2.95 19.83
CA ARG A 110 -6.54 2.39 21.10
C ARG A 110 -8.01 2.74 21.37
N ALA A 111 -8.42 3.96 21.05
CA ALA A 111 -9.80 4.40 21.21
C ALA A 111 -10.76 3.59 20.32
N VAL A 112 -10.34 3.30 19.09
CA VAL A 112 -11.10 2.43 18.17
C VAL A 112 -11.19 1.00 18.69
N ALA A 113 -10.09 0.44 19.20
CA ALA A 113 -10.11 -0.88 19.84
C ALA A 113 -11.08 -0.93 21.04
N ALA A 114 -11.07 0.10 21.89
CA ALA A 114 -11.96 0.20 23.04
C ALA A 114 -13.44 0.35 22.62
N SER A 115 -13.72 1.14 21.59
CA SER A 115 -15.07 1.30 21.05
C SER A 115 -15.60 0.01 20.45
N ALA A 116 -14.77 -0.69 19.67
CA ALA A 116 -15.13 -1.99 19.12
C ALA A 116 -15.32 -3.07 20.19
N ALA A 117 -14.59 -2.99 21.31
CA ALA A 117 -14.78 -3.90 22.45
C ALA A 117 -16.17 -3.76 23.06
N ALA A 118 -16.60 -2.50 23.25
CA ALA A 118 -17.93 -2.21 23.77
C ALA A 118 -19.06 -2.69 22.84
N GLN A 119 -18.83 -2.71 21.53
CA GLN A 119 -19.83 -3.12 20.53
C GLN A 119 -19.86 -4.63 20.28
N SER A 120 -18.70 -5.26 20.19
CA SER A 120 -18.56 -6.69 19.86
C SER A 120 -18.65 -7.61 21.07
N GLY A 121 -18.48 -7.10 22.29
CA GLY A 121 -18.35 -7.91 23.50
C GLY A 121 -17.02 -8.67 23.59
N VAL A 122 -16.09 -8.42 22.68
CA VAL A 122 -14.75 -9.03 22.65
C VAL A 122 -13.81 -8.27 23.59
N GLU A 123 -12.89 -8.99 24.25
CA GLU A 123 -11.97 -8.37 25.21
C GLU A 123 -11.11 -7.26 24.55
N PRO A 124 -10.97 -6.08 25.18
CA PRO A 124 -10.16 -4.98 24.63
C PRO A 124 -8.71 -5.37 24.32
N SER A 125 -8.11 -6.24 25.14
CA SER A 125 -6.74 -6.74 24.95
C SER A 125 -6.61 -7.56 23.67
N LEU A 126 -7.64 -8.34 23.35
CA LEU A 126 -7.70 -9.16 22.14
C LEU A 126 -7.89 -8.28 20.90
N LEU A 127 -8.83 -7.32 20.95
CA LEU A 127 -9.05 -6.37 19.85
C LEU A 127 -7.82 -5.51 19.54
N LYS A 128 -7.06 -5.13 20.56
CA LYS A 128 -5.76 -4.44 20.37
C LYS A 128 -4.75 -5.30 19.62
N LYS A 129 -4.77 -6.62 19.79
CA LYS A 129 -3.94 -7.55 19.03
C LYS A 129 -4.50 -7.83 17.64
N MET A 130 -5.82 -7.76 17.46
CA MET A 130 -6.49 -7.86 16.15
C MET A 130 -6.25 -6.64 15.27
N LEU A 131 -6.15 -5.45 15.86
CA LEU A 131 -6.09 -4.17 15.14
C LEU A 131 -4.99 -4.13 14.05
N PRO A 132 -3.73 -4.50 14.35
CA PRO A 132 -2.63 -4.41 13.38
C PRO A 132 -2.78 -5.43 12.26
N ILE A 133 -3.28 -6.62 12.58
CA ILE A 133 -3.55 -7.70 11.63
C ILE A 133 -4.63 -7.26 10.64
N LEU A 134 -5.76 -6.76 11.15
CA LEU A 134 -6.86 -6.25 10.33
C LEU A 134 -6.45 -5.03 9.49
N ALA A 135 -5.58 -4.16 10.01
CA ALA A 135 -5.05 -3.05 9.25
C ALA A 135 -4.24 -3.51 8.04
N MET A 136 -3.41 -4.56 8.18
CA MET A 136 -2.64 -5.14 7.07
C MET A 136 -3.53 -5.87 6.07
N VAL A 137 -4.53 -6.62 6.53
CA VAL A 137 -5.54 -7.25 5.65
C VAL A 137 -6.24 -6.17 4.83
N ALA A 138 -6.76 -5.13 5.47
CA ALA A 138 -7.47 -4.05 4.80
C ALA A 138 -6.55 -3.30 3.83
N ALA A 139 -5.33 -2.95 4.25
CA ALA A 139 -4.33 -2.28 3.42
C ALA A 139 -3.95 -3.11 2.19
N GLY A 140 -3.64 -4.39 2.40
CA GLY A 140 -3.30 -5.33 1.34
C GLY A 140 -4.45 -5.58 0.38
N TYR A 141 -5.68 -5.70 0.89
CA TYR A 141 -6.88 -5.84 0.07
C TYR A 141 -7.13 -4.61 -0.79
N VAL A 142 -7.09 -3.39 -0.22
CA VAL A 142 -7.29 -2.15 -0.98
C VAL A 142 -6.17 -1.98 -2.01
N MET A 143 -4.92 -2.28 -1.66
CA MET A 143 -3.80 -2.23 -2.62
C MET A 143 -3.94 -3.26 -3.75
N LYS A 144 -4.40 -4.48 -3.43
CA LYS A 144 -4.65 -5.54 -4.41
C LYS A 144 -5.83 -5.20 -5.32
N GLN A 145 -6.87 -4.55 -4.78
CA GLN A 145 -7.99 -4.05 -5.56
C GLN A 145 -7.58 -2.83 -6.42
N ALA A 146 -6.74 -1.94 -5.90
CA ALA A 146 -6.18 -0.82 -6.64
C ALA A 146 -5.24 -1.30 -7.76
N SER A 147 -4.49 -2.39 -7.56
CA SER A 147 -3.62 -2.97 -8.58
C SER A 147 -4.36 -3.81 -9.62
N GLN A 148 -5.43 -4.52 -9.23
CA GLN A 148 -6.28 -5.28 -10.16
C GLN A 148 -7.28 -4.40 -10.92
N GLY A 149 -7.77 -3.32 -10.31
CA GLY A 149 -8.71 -2.36 -10.91
C GLY A 149 -8.06 -1.13 -11.55
N GLY A 150 -6.77 -0.90 -11.29
CA GLY A 150 -5.97 0.22 -11.82
C GLY A 150 -4.75 -0.30 -12.59
N GLY A 151 -4.99 -0.89 -13.76
CA GLY A 151 -3.91 -1.28 -14.67
C GLY A 151 -3.07 -0.06 -15.07
N GLY A 152 -1.79 -0.04 -14.71
CA GLY A 152 -0.83 0.90 -15.32
C GLY A 152 0.41 1.29 -14.50
N LEU A 153 0.35 1.39 -13.17
CA LEU A 153 1.42 2.08 -12.42
C LEU A 153 2.39 1.18 -11.64
N GLY A 154 2.05 -0.09 -11.40
CA GLY A 154 2.98 -1.07 -10.80
C GLY A 154 4.08 -1.56 -11.76
N GLY A 155 3.83 -1.53 -13.07
CA GLY A 155 4.81 -1.91 -14.10
C GLY A 155 5.82 -0.81 -14.43
N ALA A 156 5.42 0.46 -14.31
CA ALA A 156 6.28 1.60 -14.63
C ALA A 156 7.33 1.88 -13.55
N LEU A 157 7.00 1.70 -12.27
CA LEU A 157 7.94 1.92 -11.16
C LEU A 157 8.87 0.72 -10.90
N GLY A 158 8.43 -0.50 -11.22
CA GLY A 158 9.29 -1.70 -11.20
C GLY A 158 10.32 -1.73 -12.34
N GLY A 159 9.99 -1.14 -13.50
CA GLY A 159 10.90 -1.03 -14.64
C GLY A 159 12.04 -0.03 -14.44
N ILE A 160 11.80 1.08 -13.73
CA ILE A 160 12.83 2.11 -13.52
C ILE A 160 13.78 1.83 -12.35
N LEU A 161 13.36 1.02 -11.36
CA LEU A 161 14.15 0.77 -10.14
C LEU A 161 14.80 -0.62 -10.10
N GLY A 162 14.36 -1.57 -10.94
CA GLY A 162 14.88 -2.94 -10.98
C GLY A 162 15.57 -3.37 -12.29
N GLY A 163 15.61 -2.50 -13.30
CA GLY A 163 15.87 -2.89 -14.70
C GLY A 163 17.05 -2.22 -15.38
N GLN A 164 18.19 -2.01 -14.70
CA GLN A 164 19.46 -1.82 -15.41
C GLN A 164 20.61 -2.47 -14.62
N LYS A 165 20.45 -3.76 -14.33
CA LYS A 165 21.58 -4.65 -14.07
C LYS A 165 22.02 -5.19 -15.42
N SER A 166 23.20 -4.75 -15.86
CA SER A 166 23.87 -5.19 -17.07
C SER A 166 23.92 -6.71 -17.22
N PRO A 167 23.82 -7.22 -18.45
CA PRO A 167 24.61 -8.36 -18.87
C PRO A 167 25.68 -7.89 -19.84
N SER A 168 26.91 -8.08 -19.39
CA SER A 168 28.12 -8.10 -20.20
C SER A 168 28.04 -9.20 -21.26
N GLY A 169 28.60 -8.93 -22.44
CA GLY A 169 29.18 -9.94 -23.32
C GLY A 169 28.29 -10.41 -24.47
N ASP A 170 28.46 -9.80 -25.64
CA ASP A 170 28.74 -10.61 -26.82
C ASP A 170 29.64 -9.81 -27.79
N ASP A 171 30.71 -10.48 -28.18
CA ASP A 171 31.85 -10.03 -28.97
C ASP A 171 31.46 -9.62 -30.39
N SER A 172 31.88 -8.44 -30.83
CA SER A 172 32.14 -8.15 -32.25
C SER A 172 33.16 -7.00 -32.40
N PRO A 173 34.23 -7.16 -33.20
CA PRO A 173 35.37 -6.25 -33.22
C PRO A 173 35.22 -5.11 -34.25
N ALA A 174 35.35 -3.86 -33.77
CA ALA A 174 35.97 -2.65 -34.35
C ALA A 174 35.62 -2.18 -35.81
N PRO A 175 35.93 -0.93 -36.25
CA PRO A 175 36.69 0.13 -35.57
C PRO A 175 36.08 1.56 -35.60
N ASN A 176 36.60 2.41 -34.71
CA ASN A 176 36.70 3.87 -34.84
C ASN A 176 35.42 4.68 -35.09
N THR A 177 35.00 5.50 -34.11
CA THR A 177 35.10 6.98 -34.18
C THR A 177 34.83 7.59 -32.80
N ARG A 178 35.91 8.16 -32.24
CA ARG A 178 36.12 9.15 -31.17
C ARG A 178 35.00 9.58 -30.18
N PRO A 179 35.38 9.85 -28.91
CA PRO A 179 34.51 10.42 -27.89
C PRO A 179 34.49 11.96 -27.95
N GLY A 180 33.31 12.55 -27.75
CA GLY A 180 33.13 13.99 -27.49
C GLY A 180 32.71 14.81 -28.72
N GLY A 181 31.45 15.27 -28.71
CA GLY A 181 30.94 16.21 -29.70
C GLY A 181 29.41 16.31 -29.72
N ASP A 182 28.87 17.18 -28.87
CA ASP A 182 27.73 18.05 -29.16
C ASP A 182 26.44 17.45 -29.75
N ILE A 183 25.58 16.93 -28.87
CA ILE A 183 24.15 16.66 -29.15
C ILE A 183 23.39 17.88 -29.71
N LEU A 184 23.88 19.10 -29.46
CA LEU A 184 23.30 20.33 -30.01
C LEU A 184 23.55 20.46 -31.52
N SER A 185 24.65 19.93 -32.03
CA SER A 185 24.98 19.98 -33.47
C SER A 185 24.09 19.03 -34.27
N ASP A 186 23.72 17.88 -33.70
CA ASP A 186 22.82 16.90 -34.35
C ASP A 186 21.37 17.42 -34.44
N LEU A 187 20.89 18.17 -33.43
CA LEU A 187 19.56 18.77 -33.46
C LEU A 187 19.44 19.90 -34.50
N ILE A 188 20.49 20.71 -34.65
CA ILE A 188 20.54 21.80 -35.62
C ILE A 188 20.66 21.27 -37.06
N GLY A 189 21.39 20.16 -37.28
CA GLY A 189 21.46 19.50 -38.58
C GLY A 189 20.13 18.85 -39.02
N ALA A 190 19.39 18.26 -38.08
CA ALA A 190 18.11 17.62 -38.38
C ALA A 190 16.99 18.61 -38.73
N ALA A 191 17.01 19.83 -38.18
CA ALA A 191 16.00 20.86 -38.43
C ALA A 191 16.11 21.52 -39.83
N GLY A 192 17.31 21.58 -40.41
CA GLY A 192 17.53 22.17 -41.74
C GLY A 192 17.01 21.33 -42.92
N LYS A 193 16.75 20.04 -42.70
CA LYS A 193 16.38 19.09 -43.77
C LYS A 193 14.91 19.17 -44.22
N TYR A 194 14.07 19.96 -43.56
CA TYR A 194 12.63 20.06 -43.87
C TYR A 194 12.20 21.39 -44.52
N LEU A 195 13.13 22.30 -44.79
CA LEU A 195 12.85 23.63 -45.37
C LEU A 195 13.35 23.84 -46.81
N ALA A 196 13.91 22.80 -47.43
CA ALA A 196 14.30 22.82 -48.84
C ALA A 196 13.59 21.68 -49.59
N ARG A 197 12.29 21.85 -49.84
CA ARG A 197 11.60 21.24 -50.97
C ARG A 197 10.77 22.29 -51.68
#